data_AF-A0A3B9K382-F1
#
_entry.id   AF-A0A3B9K382-F1
#
_cell.length_a   1.000
_cell.length_b   1.000
_cell.length_c   1.000
_cell.angle_alpha   90.00
_cell.angle_beta   90.00
_cell.angle_gamma   90.00
#
_symmetry.space_group_name_H-M   'P 1'
#
loop_
_entity.id
_entity.type
_entity.pdbx_description
1 polymer ?
#
loop_
_entity_poly.entity_id
_entity_poly.type
_entity_poly.pdbx_seq_one_letter_code
_entity_poly.pdbx_strand_id
1 'polypeptide(L)'
;YGQFHRLIPLQIYLRGFKICEIKIKNDARKHGVSKYKAFRYQGAFDLLSLLFTIKHSFTPLHFFGPVSLLFFIPGLLVFSYLVLSHIFALGFQDYDILVSRPLLDMSLTTMLAGLIILMTGFVCDFILYHHLRFNSRMITENTVVEIIGSKRKK
;
A
#
# COMPACT_ATOMS: atom_id res chain seq x y z
N TYR A 1 -3.19 -13.33 -10.83
CA TYR A 1 -2.91 -12.02 -10.22
C TYR A 1 -1.44 -11.69 -10.48
N GLY A 2 -1.15 -10.57 -11.17
CA GLY A 2 0.21 -10.08 -11.47
C GLY A 2 0.99 -10.81 -12.59
N GLN A 3 1.99 -10.13 -13.18
CA GLN A 3 3.01 -10.75 -14.04
C GLN A 3 4.11 -11.40 -13.18
N PHE A 4 3.79 -11.80 -11.95
CA PHE A 4 4.70 -12.35 -10.93
C PHE A 4 5.49 -13.57 -11.41
N HIS A 5 4.99 -14.30 -12.42
CA HIS A 5 5.72 -15.38 -13.08
C HIS A 5 7.07 -14.93 -13.68
N ARG A 6 7.26 -13.64 -13.96
CA ARG A 6 8.55 -13.08 -14.42
C ARG A 6 9.47 -12.70 -13.27
N LEU A 7 8.90 -12.50 -12.09
CA LEU A 7 9.59 -12.09 -10.87
C LEU A 7 9.98 -13.31 -10.00
N ILE A 8 9.91 -14.53 -10.53
CA ILE A 8 10.34 -15.76 -9.85
C ILE A 8 11.78 -15.65 -9.34
N PRO A 9 12.78 -15.19 -10.13
CA PRO A 9 14.15 -15.04 -9.61
C PRO A 9 14.19 -14.07 -8.44
N LEU A 10 13.49 -12.94 -8.53
CA LEU A 10 13.44 -11.97 -7.44
C LEU A 10 12.78 -12.55 -6.18
N GLN A 11 11.69 -13.29 -6.31
CA GLN A 11 11.02 -13.95 -5.18
C GLN A 11 11.93 -14.97 -4.49
N ILE A 12 12.70 -15.73 -5.27
CA ILE A 12 13.66 -16.71 -4.77
C ILE A 12 14.81 -16.00 -4.02
N TYR A 13 15.32 -14.91 -4.58
CA TYR A 13 16.37 -14.11 -3.94
C TYR A 13 15.91 -13.53 -2.60
N LEU A 14 14.70 -12.98 -2.56
CA LEU A 14 14.11 -12.41 -1.35
C LEU A 14 13.79 -13.45 -0.27
N ARG A 15 13.70 -14.74 -0.64
CA ARG A 15 13.62 -15.86 0.32
C ARG A 15 14.99 -16.30 0.86
N GLY A 16 16.08 -15.65 0.46
CA GLY A 16 17.44 -15.91 0.95
C GLY A 16 18.25 -16.90 0.10
N PHE A 17 17.75 -17.30 -1.07
CA PHE A 17 18.49 -18.20 -1.96
C PHE A 17 19.53 -17.42 -2.77
N LYS A 18 20.67 -18.07 -3.04
CA LYS A 18 21.70 -17.54 -3.94
C LYS A 18 21.29 -17.82 -5.38
N ILE A 19 21.36 -16.77 -6.21
CA ILE A 19 21.04 -16.85 -7.63
C ILE A 19 22.29 -16.53 -8.42
N CYS A 20 22.55 -17.31 -9.46
CA CYS A 20 23.60 -17.06 -10.42
C CYS A 20 22.99 -16.97 -11.82
N GLU A 21 23.49 -16.07 -12.63
CA GLU A 21 23.13 -15.98 -14.04
C GLU A 21 24.17 -16.72 -14.88
N ILE A 22 23.71 -17.50 -15.84
CA ILE A 22 24.57 -18.22 -16.78
C ILE A 22 24.48 -17.52 -18.13
N LYS A 23 25.61 -17.03 -18.62
CA LYS A 23 25.68 -16.37 -19.93
C LYS A 23 25.47 -17.43 -21.02
N ILE A 24 24.40 -17.27 -21.79
CA ILE A 24 24.09 -18.12 -22.94
C ILE A 24 24.32 -17.30 -24.22
N LYS A 25 24.87 -17.95 -25.25
CA LYS A 25 25.05 -17.33 -26.56
C LYS A 25 23.70 -17.29 -27.27
N ASN A 26 23.12 -16.10 -27.37
CA ASN A 26 21.92 -15.86 -28.17
C ASN A 26 22.32 -15.17 -29.48
N ASP A 27 22.03 -15.83 -30.60
CA ASP A 27 22.26 -15.23 -31.91
C ASP A 27 21.26 -14.10 -32.20
N ALA A 28 21.70 -13.12 -32.98
CA ALA A 28 20.86 -12.00 -33.39
C ALA A 28 19.62 -12.51 -34.16
N ARG A 29 18.46 -11.94 -33.84
CA ARG A 29 17.19 -12.33 -34.45
C ARG A 29 17.24 -12.06 -35.96
N LYS A 30 17.12 -13.12 -36.77
CA LYS A 30 17.17 -13.00 -38.23
C LYS A 30 15.89 -12.41 -38.81
N HIS A 31 14.71 -12.76 -38.28
CA HIS A 31 13.40 -12.40 -38.84
C HIS A 31 12.39 -11.94 -37.77
N GLY A 32 11.51 -11.02 -38.18
CA GLY A 32 10.38 -10.50 -37.37
C GLY A 32 10.75 -9.37 -36.40
N VAL A 33 9.72 -8.66 -35.92
CA VAL A 33 9.85 -7.57 -34.94
C VAL A 33 9.72 -8.07 -33.51
N SER A 34 10.44 -7.42 -32.58
CA SER A 34 10.32 -7.73 -31.16
C SER A 34 8.93 -7.41 -30.63
N LYS A 35 8.30 -8.38 -29.97
CA LYS A 35 7.06 -8.18 -29.19
C LYS A 35 7.31 -7.45 -27.86
N TYR A 36 8.57 -7.16 -27.52
CA TYR A 36 8.96 -6.42 -26.33
C TYR A 36 9.13 -4.94 -26.70
N LYS A 37 8.09 -4.14 -26.43
CA LYS A 37 8.12 -2.68 -26.49
C LYS A 37 8.71 -2.12 -25.18
N ALA A 38 9.47 -1.02 -25.26
CA ALA A 38 10.15 -0.40 -24.12
C ALA A 38 9.19 0.10 -23.01
N PHE A 39 7.99 0.53 -23.37
CA PHE A 39 6.99 1.08 -22.44
C PHE A 39 6.10 0.01 -21.80
N ARG A 40 6.69 -0.96 -21.10
CA ARG A 40 5.91 -1.96 -20.36
C ARG A 40 5.76 -1.56 -18.88
N TYR A 41 5.05 -0.47 -18.63
CA TYR A 41 4.78 0.06 -17.28
C TYR A 41 4.19 -0.98 -16.31
N GLN A 42 3.44 -1.94 -16.84
CA GLN A 42 2.84 -3.04 -16.06
C GLN A 42 3.87 -3.85 -15.27
N GLY A 43 5.11 -4.01 -15.78
CA GLY A 43 6.16 -4.73 -15.06
C GLY A 43 6.73 -3.94 -13.87
N ALA A 44 6.79 -2.61 -13.99
CA ALA A 44 7.26 -1.74 -12.91
C ALA A 44 6.25 -1.68 -11.76
N PHE A 45 4.96 -1.55 -12.07
CA PHE A 45 3.90 -1.60 -11.07
C PHE A 45 3.82 -2.97 -10.37
N ASP A 46 4.02 -4.07 -11.11
CA ASP A 46 4.05 -5.43 -10.54
C ASP A 46 5.23 -5.63 -9.57
N LEU A 47 6.40 -5.09 -9.92
CA LEU A 47 7.57 -5.06 -9.03
C LEU A 47 7.32 -4.22 -7.78
N LEU A 48 6.73 -3.03 -7.94
CA LEU A 48 6.38 -2.16 -6.82
C LEU A 48 5.39 -2.85 -5.87
N SER A 49 4.34 -3.49 -6.41
CA SER A 49 3.39 -4.27 -5.63
C SER A 49 4.07 -5.42 -4.88
N LEU A 50 4.97 -6.17 -5.53
CA LEU A 50 5.70 -7.26 -4.89
C LEU A 50 6.59 -6.75 -3.75
N LEU A 51 7.34 -5.67 -3.98
CA LEU A 51 8.20 -5.05 -2.96
C LEU A 51 7.37 -4.48 -1.80
N PHE A 52 6.22 -3.87 -2.10
CA PHE A 52 5.29 -3.39 -1.09
C PHE A 52 4.78 -4.54 -0.22
N THR A 53 4.31 -5.62 -0.83
CA THR A 53 3.88 -6.83 -0.10
C THR A 53 4.99 -7.33 0.79
N ILE A 54 6.19 -7.58 0.26
CA ILE A 54 7.26 -8.19 1.05
C ILE A 54 7.74 -7.29 2.20
N LYS A 55 7.87 -5.97 1.96
CA LYS A 55 8.42 -5.03 2.95
C LYS A 55 7.37 -4.59 3.99
N HIS A 56 6.11 -4.44 3.61
CA HIS A 56 5.06 -3.86 4.47
C HIS A 56 3.95 -4.86 4.83
N SER A 57 4.12 -6.16 4.51
CA SER A 57 3.15 -7.22 4.85
C SER A 57 2.80 -7.30 6.33
N PHE A 58 3.69 -6.84 7.21
CA PHE A 58 3.50 -6.91 8.67
C PHE A 58 3.20 -5.56 9.33
N THR A 59 3.29 -4.45 8.60
CA THR A 59 3.06 -3.09 9.12
C THR A 59 2.49 -2.15 8.04
N PRO A 60 1.32 -2.47 7.43
CA PRO A 60 0.77 -1.67 6.34
C PRO A 60 0.54 -0.19 6.72
N LEU A 61 0.21 0.12 7.98
CA LEU A 61 0.05 1.50 8.44
C LEU A 61 1.31 2.36 8.29
N HIS A 62 2.52 1.78 8.38
CA HIS A 62 3.76 2.56 8.21
C HIS A 62 3.95 3.07 6.77
N PHE A 63 3.31 2.42 5.80
CA PHE A 63 3.30 2.91 4.42
C PHE A 63 2.22 3.96 4.20
N PHE A 64 0.98 3.64 4.60
CA PHE A 64 -0.17 4.51 4.34
C PHE A 64 -0.18 5.76 5.23
N GLY A 65 0.40 5.71 6.42
CA GLY A 65 0.48 6.83 7.36
C GLY A 65 1.18 8.06 6.77
N PRO A 66 2.46 7.98 6.39
CA PRO A 66 3.19 9.11 5.81
C PRO A 66 2.53 9.63 4.52
N VAL A 67 2.02 8.72 3.68
CA VAL A 67 1.32 9.09 2.43
C VAL A 67 0.03 9.84 2.75
N SER A 68 -0.76 9.39 3.71
CA SER A 68 -1.98 10.09 4.13
C SER A 68 -1.69 11.47 4.72
N LEU A 69 -0.67 11.60 5.57
CA LEU A 69 -0.25 12.87 6.15
C LEU A 69 0.18 13.87 5.07
N LEU A 70 0.86 13.41 4.02
CA LEU A 70 1.27 14.24 2.90
C LEU A 70 0.09 14.92 2.20
N PHE A 71 -1.06 14.26 2.11
CA PHE A 71 -2.27 14.85 1.51
C PHE A 71 -3.18 15.55 2.53
N PHE A 72 -3.25 15.02 3.75
CA PHE A 72 -4.13 15.53 4.79
C PHE A 72 -3.64 16.88 5.35
N ILE A 73 -2.34 17.03 5.62
CA ILE A 73 -1.79 18.26 6.22
C ILE A 73 -2.00 19.47 5.32
N PRO A 74 -1.64 19.46 4.01
CA PRO A 74 -1.87 20.61 3.14
C PRO A 74 -3.35 20.92 2.96
N GLY A 75 -4.19 19.89 2.81
CA GLY A 75 -5.64 20.06 2.72
C GLY A 75 -6.22 20.72 3.97
N LEU A 76 -5.78 20.27 5.15
CA LEU A 76 -6.17 20.84 6.43
C LEU A 76 -5.69 22.30 6.57
N LEU A 77 -4.45 22.62 6.20
CA LEU A 77 -3.91 23.98 6.29
C LEU A 77 -4.70 24.96 5.41
N VAL A 78 -4.97 24.60 4.15
CA VAL A 78 -5.74 25.44 3.23
C VAL A 78 -7.19 25.58 3.71
N PHE A 79 -7.79 24.48 4.17
CA PHE A 79 -9.15 24.50 4.70
C PHE A 79 -9.25 25.39 5.95
N SER A 80 -8.34 25.22 6.93
CA SER A 80 -8.28 26.04 8.13
C SER A 80 -8.05 27.51 7.82
N TYR A 81 -7.16 27.83 6.87
CA TYR A 81 -6.93 29.20 6.43
C TYR A 81 -8.22 29.84 5.88
N LEU A 82 -8.94 29.13 5.01
CA LEU A 82 -10.20 29.62 4.44
C LEU A 82 -11.28 29.81 5.51
N VAL A 83 -11.44 28.84 6.41
CA VAL A 83 -12.42 28.92 7.51
C VAL A 83 -12.11 30.09 8.44
N LEU A 84 -10.84 30.27 8.83
CA LEU A 84 -10.45 31.42 9.67
C LEU A 84 -10.70 32.74 8.94
N SER A 85 -10.30 32.85 7.67
CA SER A 85 -10.54 34.07 6.89
C SER A 85 -12.01 34.43 6.79
N HIS A 86 -12.89 33.42 6.70
CA HIS A 86 -14.33 33.63 6.70
C HIS A 86 -14.84 34.11 8.05
N ILE A 87 -14.41 33.48 9.16
CA ILE A 87 -14.83 33.85 10.51
C ILE A 87 -14.41 35.30 10.84
N PHE A 88 -13.19 35.71 10.45
CA PHE A 88 -12.73 37.09 10.64
C PHE A 88 -13.44 38.08 9.71
N ALA A 89 -13.79 37.67 8.49
CA ALA A 89 -14.50 38.50 7.53
C ALA A 89 -15.98 38.72 7.88
N LEU A 90 -16.63 37.84 8.65
CA LEU A 90 -18.01 38.00 9.14
C LEU A 90 -18.26 39.33 9.89
N GLY A 91 -17.20 40.02 10.32
CA GLY A 91 -17.28 41.36 10.92
C GLY A 91 -17.37 42.53 9.93
N PHE A 92 -17.14 42.32 8.62
CA PHE A 92 -17.14 43.35 7.59
C PHE A 92 -18.12 43.00 6.48
N GLN A 93 -19.08 43.88 6.22
CA GLN A 93 -20.39 43.62 5.59
C GLN A 93 -20.44 43.06 4.14
N ASP A 94 -19.32 42.74 3.50
CA ASP A 94 -19.25 42.32 2.09
C ASP A 94 -18.39 41.05 1.91
N TYR A 95 -18.92 39.89 2.30
CA TYR A 95 -18.27 38.60 2.03
C TYR A 95 -19.06 37.77 1.03
N ASP A 96 -18.42 37.58 -0.13
CA ASP A 96 -18.75 36.58 -1.14
C ASP A 96 -18.95 35.20 -0.51
N ILE A 97 -19.89 34.44 -1.07
CA ILE A 97 -20.30 33.11 -0.61
C ILE A 97 -19.07 32.20 -0.54
N LEU A 98 -18.61 31.82 0.65
CA LEU A 98 -17.41 31.00 0.85
C LEU A 98 -17.43 29.71 0.02
N VAL A 99 -18.63 29.18 -0.21
CA VAL A 99 -18.91 27.94 -0.96
C VAL A 99 -18.61 28.07 -2.46
N SER A 100 -18.58 29.27 -3.05
CA SER A 100 -18.33 29.43 -4.49
C SER A 100 -16.84 29.39 -4.86
N ARG A 101 -15.94 29.31 -3.87
CA ARG A 101 -14.49 29.33 -4.11
C ARG A 101 -14.01 27.92 -4.47
N PRO A 102 -13.47 27.68 -5.68
CA PRO A 102 -12.97 26.36 -6.09
C PRO A 102 -11.82 25.86 -5.20
N LEU A 103 -11.13 26.77 -4.50
CA LEU A 103 -10.11 26.44 -3.51
C LEU A 103 -10.66 25.65 -2.32
N LEU A 104 -11.91 25.92 -1.89
CA LEU A 104 -12.55 25.22 -0.78
C LEU A 104 -12.80 23.76 -1.17
N ASP A 105 -13.38 23.52 -2.35
CA ASP A 105 -13.64 22.18 -2.86
C ASP A 105 -12.36 21.38 -3.07
N MET A 106 -11.29 22.00 -3.58
CA MET A 106 -9.98 21.36 -3.71
C MET A 106 -9.37 21.00 -2.36
N SER A 107 -9.46 21.88 -1.36
CA SER A 107 -8.95 21.61 -0.01
C SER A 107 -9.71 20.45 0.66
N LEU A 108 -11.04 20.44 0.53
CA LEU A 108 -11.92 19.44 1.11
C LEU A 108 -11.71 18.07 0.47
N THR A 109 -11.67 18.00 -0.86
CA THR A 109 -11.43 16.74 -1.59
C THR A 109 -10.05 16.16 -1.31
N THR A 110 -9.02 17.02 -1.23
CA THR A 110 -7.65 16.58 -0.89
C THR A 110 -7.57 16.07 0.55
N MET A 111 -8.21 16.77 1.50
CA MET A 111 -8.30 16.34 2.90
C MET A 111 -9.05 15.01 3.03
N LEU A 112 -10.18 14.86 2.34
CA LEU A 112 -10.97 13.61 2.31
C LEU A 112 -10.18 12.46 1.70
N ALA A 113 -9.44 12.70 0.61
CA ALA A 113 -8.57 11.68 0.01
C ALA A 113 -7.49 11.22 1.01
N GLY A 114 -6.85 12.15 1.72
CA GLY A 114 -5.89 11.83 2.79
C GLY A 114 -6.52 10.97 3.89
N LEU A 115 -7.73 11.32 4.34
CA LEU A 115 -8.46 10.57 5.36
C LEU A 115 -8.78 9.13 4.89
N ILE A 116 -9.23 8.94 3.65
CA ILE A 116 -9.53 7.62 3.09
C ILE A 116 -8.27 6.74 3.05
N ILE A 117 -7.13 7.31 2.66
CA ILE A 117 -5.85 6.59 2.65
C ILE A 117 -5.44 6.16 4.07
N LEU A 118 -5.59 7.06 5.06
CA LEU A 118 -5.31 6.76 6.47
C LEU A 118 -6.20 5.62 6.98
N MET A 119 -7.51 5.70 6.73
CA MET A 119 -8.49 4.69 7.14
C MET A 119 -8.20 3.33 6.51
N THR A 120 -7.78 3.32 5.24
CA THR A 120 -7.38 2.10 4.55
C THR A 120 -6.19 1.44 5.27
N GLY A 121 -5.20 2.23 5.69
CA GLY A 121 -4.07 1.74 6.48
C GLY A 121 -4.50 1.08 7.80
N PHE A 122 -5.41 1.71 8.55
CA PHE A 122 -5.97 1.14 9.78
C PHE A 122 -6.74 -0.15 9.54
N VAL A 123 -7.57 -0.20 8.49
CA VAL A 123 -8.31 -1.42 8.12
C VAL A 123 -7.35 -2.56 7.78
N CYS A 124 -6.26 -2.27 7.05
CA CYS A 124 -5.24 -3.27 6.75
C CYS A 124 -4.56 -3.81 8.01
N ASP A 125 -4.14 -2.94 8.94
CA ASP A 125 -3.54 -3.34 10.22
C ASP A 125 -4.53 -4.16 11.07
N PHE A 126 -5.80 -3.79 11.09
CA PHE A 126 -6.85 -4.53 11.81
C PHE A 126 -7.04 -5.94 11.26
N ILE A 127 -7.14 -6.08 9.93
CA ILE A 127 -7.27 -7.39 9.26
C ILE A 127 -6.03 -8.24 9.54
N LEU A 128 -4.83 -7.65 9.42
CA LEU A 128 -3.57 -8.34 9.69
C LEU A 128 -3.51 -8.84 11.14
N TYR A 129 -3.83 -7.98 12.11
CA TYR A 129 -3.85 -8.34 13.52
C TYR A 129 -4.82 -9.50 13.79
N HIS A 130 -6.02 -9.44 13.19
CA HIS A 130 -7.00 -10.52 13.32
C HIS A 130 -6.49 -11.84 12.71
N HIS A 131 -5.93 -11.79 11.51
CA HIS A 131 -5.39 -12.95 10.82
C HIS A 131 -4.23 -13.60 11.60
N LEU A 132 -3.27 -12.81 12.08
CA LEU A 132 -2.14 -13.30 12.87
C LEU A 132 -2.61 -13.91 14.19
N ARG A 133 -3.57 -13.29 14.87
CA ARG A 133 -4.14 -13.82 16.11
C ARG A 133 -4.87 -15.15 15.91
N PHE A 134 -5.63 -15.27 14.81
CA PHE A 134 -6.35 -16.50 14.48
C PHE A 134 -5.37 -17.65 14.17
N ASN A 135 -4.34 -17.38 13.35
CA ASN A 135 -3.38 -18.40 12.97
C ASN A 135 -2.54 -18.89 14.16
N SER A 136 -2.13 -17.98 15.06
CA SER A 136 -1.42 -18.35 16.28
C SER A 136 -2.24 -19.25 17.20
N ARG A 137 -3.56 -19.00 17.33
CA ARG A 137 -4.47 -19.85 18.12
C ARG A 137 -4.57 -21.26 17.56
N MET A 138 -4.73 -21.39 16.24
CA MET A 138 -4.82 -22.70 15.58
C MET A 138 -3.53 -23.52 15.76
N ILE A 139 -2.36 -22.89 15.68
CA ILE A 139 -1.08 -23.57 15.93
C ILE A 139 -1.02 -24.06 17.37
N THR A 140 -1.33 -23.22 18.35
CA THR A 140 -1.30 -23.65 19.76
C THR A 140 -2.29 -24.77 20.08
N GLU A 141 -3.52 -24.70 19.55
CA GLU A 141 -4.54 -25.72 19.79
C GLU A 141 -4.15 -27.07 19.17
N ASN A 142 -3.69 -27.07 17.91
CA ASN A 142 -3.25 -28.30 17.24
C ASN A 142 -2.03 -28.93 17.94
N THR A 143 -1.08 -28.12 18.38
CA THR A 143 0.13 -28.62 19.07
C THR A 143 -0.22 -29.21 20.44
N VAL A 144 -1.15 -28.59 21.19
CA VAL A 144 -1.62 -29.10 22.48
C VAL A 144 -2.40 -30.41 22.32
N VAL A 145 -3.26 -30.51 21.30
CA VAL A 145 -4.00 -31.76 21.00
C VAL A 145 -3.04 -32.88 20.61
N GLU A 146 -2.01 -32.60 19.81
CA GLU A 146 -0.99 -33.59 19.42
C GLU A 146 -0.19 -34.10 20.64
N ILE A 147 0.22 -33.21 21.54
CA ILE A 147 0.96 -33.58 22.77
C ILE A 147 0.06 -34.39 23.73
N ILE A 148 -1.21 -34.02 23.89
CA ILE A 148 -2.15 -34.74 24.75
C ILE A 148 -2.52 -36.11 24.14
N GLY A 149 -2.72 -36.17 22.83
CA GLY A 149 -2.99 -37.41 22.09
C GLY A 149 -1.81 -38.39 22.12
N SER A 150 -0.58 -37.87 22.09
CA SER A 150 0.64 -38.67 22.27
C SER A 150 0.77 -39.21 23.70
N LYS A 151 0.45 -38.41 24.73
CA LYS A 151 0.52 -38.86 26.14
C LYS A 151 -0.51 -39.93 26.52
N ARG A 152 -1.66 -39.99 25.85
CA ARG A 152 -2.72 -40.99 26.11
C ARG A 152 -2.46 -42.39 25.52
N LYS A 153 -1.41 -42.56 24.70
CA LYS A 153 -1.07 -43.83 24.04
C LYS A 153 -0.02 -44.69 24.78
N LYS A 154 0.31 -44.36 26.02
CA LYS A 154 1.10 -45.20 26.94
C LYS A 154 0.21 -45.69 28.06
#